data_AF-A0A7S3MRU3-F1
#
_entry.id   AF-A0A7S3MRU3-F1
#
_cell.length_a   1.000
_cell.length_b   1.000
_cell.length_c   1.000
_cell.angle_alpha   90.00
_cell.angle_beta   90.00
_cell.angle_gamma   90.00
#
_symmetry.space_group_name_H-M   'P 1'
#
loop_
_entity.id
_entity.type
_entity.pdbx_description
1 polymer ?
#
loop_
_entity_poly.entity_id
_entity_poly.type
_entity_poly.pdbx_seq_one_letter_code
_entity_poly.pdbx_strand_id
1 'polypeptide(L)'
;MSRREKGDLRSLRRLPKKTPALPNNFATNLIEKELQLESDCSLEVLNELVNLYSQAIEYYEHVQDPKYYDFQDRLHKILVRPEILKLMQSEKKPQAHSTPCSPKRSLKSKKKQTERKRQLMAAELTNRMPSTHQTRRNTSKLVSRHSSNTKRVAGRAVKDFQSQETALERRLASRKQKKINNTYDMLSLPASPLSTSGYFEFDSFSEVGDDELSLTIESDRSGGPKLSKQGLEHKLEEIMEKNFAEKAAKIAEIKVNYESQIREMEGQGGIMNMIVDQMKTQMNEEISKLTQELDAKRKVEIENLKKSWNN
;
A
#
# COMPACT_ATOMS: atom_id res chain seq x y z
N MET A 1 17.68 8.78 63.97
CA MET A 1 18.58 8.97 62.83
C MET A 1 18.81 7.63 62.16
N SER A 2 18.38 7.44 60.91
CA SER A 2 18.70 6.23 60.15
C SER A 2 18.84 6.61 58.67
N ARG A 3 20.05 6.42 58.13
CA ARG A 3 20.43 6.69 56.74
C ARG A 3 19.78 5.63 55.84
N ARG A 4 19.08 6.08 54.79
CA ARG A 4 18.58 5.25 53.70
C ARG A 4 19.73 4.92 52.73
N GLU A 5 20.07 3.65 52.59
CA GLU A 5 20.76 3.14 51.40
C GLU A 5 19.74 3.02 50.25
N LYS A 6 20.08 3.60 49.10
CA LYS A 6 19.31 3.45 47.86
C LYS A 6 19.75 2.16 47.17
N GLY A 7 18.89 1.15 47.20
CA GLY A 7 19.02 -0.01 46.33
C GLY A 7 18.71 0.40 44.89
N ASP A 8 19.69 0.25 44.02
CA ASP A 8 19.61 0.49 42.57
C ASP A 8 18.74 -0.59 41.91
N LEU A 9 17.52 -0.23 41.53
CA LEU A 9 16.51 -1.11 40.92
C LEU A 9 16.71 -1.31 39.41
N ARG A 10 17.91 -1.02 38.87
CA ARG A 10 18.21 -1.14 37.42
C ARG A 10 18.90 -2.44 37.00
N SER A 11 19.10 -3.41 37.90
CA SER A 11 19.83 -4.65 37.59
C SER A 11 18.96 -5.88 37.31
N LEU A 12 17.64 -5.77 37.28
CA LEU A 12 16.77 -6.89 36.92
C LEU A 12 16.44 -6.90 35.42
N ARG A 13 17.03 -7.91 34.76
CA ARG A 13 16.78 -8.43 33.40
C ARG A 13 17.72 -7.93 32.31
N ARG A 14 18.92 -8.51 32.26
CA ARG A 14 19.43 -9.10 31.02
C ARG A 14 20.02 -10.48 31.34
N LEU A 15 19.16 -11.50 31.33
CA LEU A 15 19.64 -12.87 31.17
C LEU A 15 20.26 -12.97 29.76
N PRO A 16 21.42 -13.62 29.59
CA PRO A 16 22.00 -13.85 28.27
C PRO A 16 21.07 -14.77 27.49
N LYS A 17 20.30 -14.20 26.55
CA LYS A 17 19.50 -14.99 25.62
C LYS A 17 20.47 -15.73 24.71
N LYS A 18 20.48 -17.06 24.77
CA LYS A 18 21.13 -17.91 23.76
C LYS A 18 20.67 -17.42 22.39
N THR A 19 21.60 -17.20 21.46
CA THR A 19 21.27 -16.84 20.08
C THR A 19 20.31 -17.92 19.55
N PRO A 20 19.03 -17.59 19.30
CA PRO A 20 18.16 -18.54 18.63
C PRO A 20 18.82 -18.84 17.28
N ALA A 21 18.96 -20.10 16.92
CA ALA A 21 19.40 -20.50 15.60
C ALA A 21 18.17 -21.01 14.87
N LEU A 22 17.89 -20.47 13.68
CA LEU A 22 16.86 -21.02 12.82
C LEU A 22 17.28 -22.44 12.38
N PRO A 23 16.38 -23.43 12.42
CA PRO A 23 16.66 -24.76 11.88
C PRO A 23 17.10 -24.70 10.42
N ASN A 24 18.05 -25.54 9.99
CA ASN A 24 18.60 -25.54 8.63
C ASN A 24 17.55 -25.82 7.52
N ASN A 25 16.35 -26.28 7.88
CA ASN A 25 15.22 -26.53 6.98
C ASN A 25 14.02 -25.61 7.29
N PHE A 26 14.26 -24.47 7.95
CA PHE A 26 13.20 -23.56 8.36
C PHE A 26 12.42 -22.98 7.17
N ALA A 27 13.13 -22.51 6.14
CA ALA A 27 12.51 -21.90 4.98
C ALA A 27 11.64 -22.90 4.19
N THR A 28 12.10 -24.14 4.04
CA THR A 28 11.34 -25.20 3.35
C THR A 28 10.11 -25.59 4.15
N ASN A 29 10.24 -25.76 5.47
CA ASN A 29 9.13 -26.14 6.33
C ASN A 29 8.08 -25.02 6.46
N LEU A 30 8.50 -23.76 6.47
CA LEU A 30 7.60 -22.61 6.49
C LEU A 30 6.74 -22.57 5.22
N ILE A 31 7.38 -22.70 4.06
CA ILE A 31 6.68 -22.66 2.75
C ILE A 31 5.77 -23.89 2.58
N GLU A 32 6.24 -25.08 2.97
CA GLU A 32 5.44 -26.30 2.88
C GLU A 32 4.19 -26.22 3.77
N LYS A 33 4.32 -25.65 4.98
CA LYS A 33 3.18 -25.46 5.89
C LYS A 33 2.26 -24.33 5.46
N GLU A 34 2.75 -23.28 4.81
CA GLU A 34 1.92 -22.27 4.14
C GLU A 34 1.08 -22.90 3.03
N LEU A 35 1.71 -23.69 2.16
CA LEU A 35 1.04 -24.37 1.06
C LEU A 35 0.01 -25.40 1.57
N GLN A 36 0.36 -26.13 2.63
CA GLN A 36 -0.52 -27.10 3.26
C GLN A 36 -1.73 -26.42 3.92
N LEU A 37 -1.57 -25.22 4.50
CA LEU A 37 -2.67 -24.44 5.06
C LEU A 37 -3.60 -23.88 3.96
N GLU A 38 -3.05 -23.64 2.76
CA GLU A 38 -3.83 -23.23 1.58
C GLU A 38 -4.62 -24.39 0.96
N SER A 39 -4.12 -25.62 1.02
CA SER A 39 -4.85 -26.81 0.53
C SER A 39 -5.85 -27.36 1.55
N ASP A 40 -5.42 -27.57 2.79
CA ASP A 40 -6.20 -28.15 3.87
C ASP A 40 -6.12 -27.26 5.11
N CYS A 41 -7.18 -26.48 5.38
CA CYS A 41 -7.26 -25.62 6.55
C CYS A 41 -7.42 -26.43 7.86
N SER A 42 -6.34 -27.02 8.34
CA SER A 42 -6.26 -27.73 9.63
C SER A 42 -5.72 -26.83 10.73
N LEU A 43 -6.29 -26.96 11.93
CA LEU A 43 -5.91 -26.19 13.12
C LEU A 43 -4.52 -26.58 13.64
N GLU A 44 -4.10 -27.83 13.41
CA GLU A 44 -2.76 -28.32 13.78
C GLU A 44 -1.68 -27.63 12.93
N VAL A 45 -1.90 -27.57 11.61
CA VAL A 45 -1.00 -26.90 10.66
C VAL A 45 -0.92 -25.40 10.95
N LEU A 46 -2.03 -24.77 11.32
CA LEU A 46 -2.05 -23.36 11.73
C LEU A 46 -1.21 -23.11 12.98
N ASN A 47 -1.35 -23.94 14.03
CA ASN A 47 -0.58 -23.78 15.26
C ASN A 47 0.92 -24.02 15.03
N GLU A 48 1.28 -25.00 14.21
CA GLU A 48 2.67 -25.22 13.79
C GLU A 48 3.22 -24.02 13.01
N LEU A 49 2.42 -23.45 12.12
CA LEU A 49 2.81 -22.29 11.32
C LEU A 49 3.00 -21.04 12.19
N VAL A 50 2.10 -20.79 13.15
CA VAL A 50 2.24 -19.71 14.14
C VAL A 50 3.53 -19.88 14.95
N ASN A 51 3.87 -21.10 15.35
CA ASN A 51 5.11 -21.40 16.08
C ASN A 51 6.36 -21.14 15.21
N LEU A 52 6.34 -21.54 13.94
CA LEU A 52 7.45 -21.27 13.00
C LEU A 52 7.63 -19.78 12.74
N TYR A 53 6.54 -19.05 12.49
CA TYR A 53 6.58 -17.59 12.34
C TYR A 53 7.08 -16.90 13.62
N SER A 54 6.68 -17.36 14.80
CA SER A 54 7.15 -16.81 16.07
C SER A 54 8.65 -17.00 16.26
N GLN A 55 9.17 -18.18 15.92
CA GLN A 55 10.62 -18.45 15.95
C GLN A 55 11.41 -17.60 14.94
N ALA A 56 10.86 -17.37 13.74
CA ALA A 56 11.45 -16.43 12.78
C ALA A 56 11.47 -15.00 13.30
N ILE A 57 10.36 -14.52 13.85
CA ILE A 57 10.26 -13.15 14.37
C ILE A 57 11.27 -12.97 15.50
N GLU A 58 11.36 -13.90 16.46
CA GLU A 58 12.35 -13.84 17.54
C GLU A 58 13.80 -13.84 17.02
N TYR A 59 14.09 -14.64 15.98
CA TYR A 59 15.41 -14.67 15.36
C TYR A 59 15.76 -13.35 14.66
N TYR A 60 14.90 -12.89 13.75
CA TYR A 60 15.17 -11.68 12.96
C TYR A 60 15.09 -10.40 13.82
N GLU A 61 14.30 -10.39 14.90
CA GLU A 61 14.30 -9.32 15.90
C GLU A 61 15.62 -9.31 16.69
N HIS A 62 16.15 -10.49 17.04
CA HIS A 62 17.44 -10.60 17.72
C HIS A 62 18.62 -10.17 16.84
N VAL A 63 18.57 -10.52 15.55
CA VAL A 63 19.56 -10.11 14.54
C VAL A 63 19.37 -8.65 14.09
N GLN A 64 18.26 -8.00 14.50
CA GLN A 64 17.82 -6.67 14.02
C GLN A 64 17.74 -6.55 12.49
N ASP A 65 17.36 -7.64 11.82
CA ASP A 65 17.09 -7.61 10.38
C ASP A 65 15.63 -7.13 10.16
N PRO A 66 15.38 -6.06 9.39
CA PRO A 66 14.02 -5.55 9.15
C PRO A 66 13.04 -6.58 8.59
N LYS A 67 13.51 -7.74 8.09
CA LYS A 67 12.66 -8.88 7.70
C LYS A 67 11.70 -9.35 8.80
N TYR A 68 11.95 -9.09 10.08
CA TYR A 68 10.99 -9.45 11.13
C TYR A 68 9.62 -8.78 10.93
N TYR A 69 9.58 -7.57 10.34
CA TYR A 69 8.32 -6.91 9.99
C TYR A 69 7.55 -7.66 8.91
N ASP A 70 8.25 -8.22 7.92
CA ASP A 70 7.63 -9.04 6.86
C ASP A 70 7.03 -10.32 7.43
N PHE A 71 7.73 -10.98 8.37
CA PHE A 71 7.21 -12.17 9.06
C PHE A 71 6.01 -11.84 9.96
N GLN A 72 6.00 -10.68 10.63
CA GLN A 72 4.85 -10.20 11.40
C GLN A 72 3.64 -9.92 10.53
N ASP A 73 3.82 -9.22 9.40
CA ASP A 73 2.73 -8.88 8.48
C ASP A 73 2.15 -10.13 7.80
N ARG A 74 3.01 -11.08 7.39
CA ARG A 74 2.55 -12.36 6.83
C ARG A 74 1.76 -13.19 7.84
N LEU A 75 2.25 -13.30 9.08
CA LEU A 75 1.51 -14.00 10.14
C LEU A 75 0.15 -13.35 10.40
N HIS A 76 0.11 -12.03 10.47
CA HIS A 76 -1.14 -11.29 10.66
C HIS A 76 -2.12 -11.53 9.49
N LYS A 77 -1.63 -11.49 8.25
CA LYS A 77 -2.45 -11.80 7.06
C LYS A 77 -3.05 -13.20 7.11
N ILE A 78 -2.29 -14.20 7.57
CA ILE A 78 -2.77 -15.58 7.74
C ILE A 78 -3.89 -15.62 8.79
N LEU A 79 -3.70 -15.00 9.97
CA LEU A 79 -4.69 -15.03 11.05
C LEU A 79 -5.99 -14.28 10.75
N VAL A 80 -5.96 -13.31 9.83
CA VAL A 80 -7.14 -12.53 9.42
C VAL A 80 -7.94 -13.23 8.30
N ARG A 81 -7.42 -14.30 7.68
CA ARG A 81 -8.15 -15.03 6.63
C ARG A 81 -9.50 -15.55 7.15
N PRO A 82 -10.62 -15.36 6.42
CA PRO A 82 -11.95 -15.71 6.88
C PRO A 82 -12.14 -17.22 7.11
N GLU A 83 -11.39 -18.06 6.42
CA GLU A 83 -11.36 -19.52 6.59
C GLU A 83 -10.79 -19.88 7.98
N ILE A 84 -9.69 -19.23 8.37
CA ILE A 84 -9.01 -19.42 9.65
C ILE A 84 -9.84 -18.85 10.80
N LEU A 85 -10.48 -17.70 10.60
CA LEU A 85 -11.41 -17.13 11.58
C LEU A 85 -12.62 -18.04 11.83
N LYS A 86 -13.19 -18.66 10.79
CA LYS A 86 -14.28 -19.64 10.95
C LYS A 86 -13.82 -20.87 11.74
N LEU A 87 -12.62 -21.37 11.45
CA LEU A 87 -12.01 -22.51 12.14
C LEU A 87 -11.77 -22.22 13.64
N MET A 88 -11.23 -21.04 13.98
CA MET A 88 -11.02 -20.62 15.38
C MET A 88 -12.34 -20.36 16.13
N GLN A 89 -13.42 -20.03 15.42
CA GLN A 89 -14.74 -19.79 16.02
C GLN A 89 -15.55 -21.08 16.24
N SER A 90 -15.30 -22.16 15.48
CA SER A 90 -15.99 -23.45 15.67
C SER A 90 -15.71 -24.13 17.01
N GLU A 91 -14.54 -23.88 17.62
CA GLU A 91 -14.15 -24.40 18.94
C GLU A 91 -14.99 -23.82 20.10
N LYS A 92 -15.73 -22.71 19.89
CA LYS A 92 -16.51 -22.03 20.93
C LYS A 92 -17.99 -22.43 20.98
N LYS A 93 -18.41 -23.50 20.30
CA LYS A 93 -19.72 -24.09 20.55
C LYS A 93 -19.61 -25.06 21.73
N PRO A 94 -20.25 -24.80 22.89
CA PRO A 94 -20.34 -25.81 23.94
C PRO A 94 -21.01 -27.05 23.34
N GLN A 95 -20.35 -28.20 23.49
CA GLN A 95 -20.82 -29.48 23.00
C GLN A 95 -22.25 -29.73 23.50
N ALA A 96 -23.21 -29.73 22.58
CA ALA A 96 -24.54 -30.25 22.84
C ALA A 96 -24.44 -31.78 22.79
N HIS A 97 -24.43 -32.41 23.97
CA HIS A 97 -24.61 -33.84 24.12
C HIS A 97 -25.83 -34.32 23.32
N SER A 98 -25.60 -35.22 22.38
CA SER A 98 -26.66 -36.02 21.76
C SER A 98 -27.32 -36.89 22.83
N THR A 99 -28.56 -36.59 23.16
CA THR A 99 -29.47 -37.53 23.85
C THR A 99 -30.61 -37.89 22.89
N PRO A 100 -30.99 -39.18 22.75
CA PRO A 100 -32.04 -39.60 21.83
C PRO A 100 -33.45 -39.35 22.40
N CYS A 101 -34.35 -38.90 21.51
CA CYS A 101 -35.80 -39.19 21.41
C CYS A 101 -36.59 -39.42 22.73
N SER A 102 -37.41 -38.48 23.23
CA SER A 102 -38.87 -38.31 22.97
C SER A 102 -39.52 -37.53 24.16
N PRO A 103 -40.82 -37.16 24.23
CA PRO A 103 -41.82 -36.86 23.21
C PRO A 103 -42.39 -35.41 23.31
N LYS A 104 -42.92 -34.92 22.17
CA LYS A 104 -43.91 -33.85 21.94
C LYS A 104 -44.18 -32.84 23.10
N ARG A 105 -43.32 -31.83 23.27
CA ARG A 105 -43.72 -30.56 23.91
C ARG A 105 -44.30 -29.60 22.87
N SER A 106 -45.57 -29.24 23.06
CA SER A 106 -46.39 -28.32 22.26
C SER A 106 -45.61 -27.12 21.69
N LEU A 107 -45.67 -26.94 20.36
CA LEU A 107 -45.06 -25.83 19.61
C LEU A 107 -45.42 -24.44 20.16
N LYS A 108 -46.53 -24.31 20.90
CA LYS A 108 -46.99 -23.04 21.48
C LYS A 108 -46.08 -22.53 22.60
N SER A 109 -45.46 -23.41 23.40
CA SER A 109 -44.57 -22.97 24.50
C SER A 109 -43.20 -22.52 23.98
N LYS A 110 -42.67 -23.19 22.94
CA LYS A 110 -41.43 -22.79 22.24
C LYS A 110 -41.58 -21.40 21.60
N LYS A 111 -42.70 -21.12 20.92
CA LYS A 111 -42.94 -19.81 20.30
C LYS A 111 -42.97 -18.66 21.32
N LYS A 112 -43.60 -18.89 22.49
CA LYS A 112 -43.66 -17.89 23.58
C LYS A 112 -42.28 -17.61 24.20
N GLN A 113 -41.42 -18.62 24.28
CA GLN A 113 -40.07 -18.45 24.82
C GLN A 113 -39.14 -17.71 23.85
N THR A 114 -39.23 -18.01 22.56
CA THR A 114 -38.48 -17.28 21.52
C THR A 114 -38.93 -15.83 21.44
N GLU A 115 -40.23 -15.57 21.53
CA GLU A 115 -40.80 -14.22 21.54
C GLU A 115 -40.31 -13.41 22.75
N ARG A 116 -40.29 -14.00 23.95
CA ARG A 116 -39.73 -13.37 25.16
C ARG A 116 -38.24 -13.05 25.02
N LYS A 117 -37.44 -13.96 24.44
CA LYS A 117 -36.02 -13.70 24.16
C LYS A 117 -35.83 -12.56 23.16
N ARG A 118 -36.65 -12.50 22.10
CA ARG A 118 -36.62 -11.40 21.12
C ARG A 118 -36.93 -10.07 21.79
N GLN A 119 -37.95 -10.02 22.64
CA GLN A 119 -38.34 -8.81 23.37
C GLN A 119 -37.26 -8.35 24.36
N LEU A 120 -36.60 -9.29 25.07
CA LEU A 120 -35.48 -8.94 25.96
C LEU A 120 -34.28 -8.37 25.19
N MET A 121 -33.89 -8.98 24.07
CA MET A 121 -32.82 -8.42 23.23
C MET A 121 -33.17 -7.04 22.68
N ALA A 122 -34.42 -6.84 22.25
CA ALA A 122 -34.88 -5.55 21.73
C ALA A 122 -34.85 -4.45 22.82
N ALA A 123 -35.25 -4.79 24.05
CA ALA A 123 -35.18 -3.88 25.18
C ALA A 123 -33.72 -3.54 25.56
N GLU A 124 -32.81 -4.51 25.51
CA GLU A 124 -31.40 -4.31 25.83
C GLU A 124 -30.70 -3.42 24.79
N LEU A 125 -31.01 -3.60 23.49
CA LEU A 125 -30.53 -2.74 22.41
C LEU A 125 -31.04 -1.30 22.53
N THR A 126 -32.29 -1.12 22.96
CA THR A 126 -32.89 0.21 23.17
C THR A 126 -32.26 0.93 24.36
N ASN A 127 -31.95 0.21 25.44
CA ASN A 127 -31.32 0.77 26.64
C ASN A 127 -29.82 1.08 26.46
N ARG A 128 -29.13 0.44 25.52
CA ARG A 128 -27.71 0.71 25.21
C ARG A 128 -27.48 1.71 24.08
N MET A 129 -28.53 2.19 23.41
CA MET A 129 -28.36 3.27 22.44
C MET A 129 -28.14 4.60 23.17
N PRO A 130 -26.96 5.24 23.05
CA PRO A 130 -26.81 6.59 23.54
C PRO A 130 -27.81 7.49 22.81
N SER A 131 -28.46 8.39 23.56
CA SER A 131 -29.38 9.40 23.05
C SER A 131 -28.89 9.94 21.70
N THR A 132 -29.76 9.90 20.69
CA THR A 132 -29.47 10.31 19.29
C THR A 132 -28.77 11.68 19.18
N HIS A 133 -28.94 12.56 20.17
CA HIS A 133 -28.23 13.84 20.28
C HIS A 133 -26.74 13.74 20.64
N GLN A 134 -26.32 12.77 21.45
CA GLN A 134 -24.90 12.55 21.79
C GLN A 134 -24.13 11.95 20.61
N THR A 135 -24.75 11.01 19.89
CA THR A 135 -24.17 10.41 18.68
C THR A 135 -23.92 11.48 17.61
N ARG A 136 -24.86 12.42 17.40
CA ARG A 136 -24.71 13.52 16.44
C ARG A 136 -23.58 14.51 16.81
N ARG A 137 -23.39 14.80 18.10
CA ARG A 137 -22.29 15.67 18.57
C ARG A 137 -20.92 15.00 18.38
N ASN A 138 -20.84 13.68 18.61
CA ASN A 138 -19.59 12.94 18.47
C ASN A 138 -19.20 12.77 17.00
N THR A 139 -20.16 12.46 16.12
CA THR A 139 -19.90 12.37 14.67
C THR A 139 -19.49 13.71 14.07
N SER A 140 -20.14 14.81 14.47
CA SER A 140 -19.77 16.16 14.04
C SER A 140 -18.34 16.54 14.46
N LYS A 141 -17.93 16.22 15.70
CA LYS A 141 -16.55 16.44 16.17
C LYS A 141 -15.53 15.60 15.39
N LEU A 142 -15.87 14.36 15.07
CA LEU A 142 -15.01 13.46 14.28
C LEU A 142 -14.85 13.97 12.85
N VAL A 143 -15.94 14.37 12.19
CA VAL A 143 -15.92 14.96 10.85
C VAL A 143 -15.12 16.26 10.82
N SER A 144 -15.27 17.12 11.82
CA SER A 144 -14.48 18.36 11.94
C SER A 144 -12.98 18.07 12.07
N ARG A 145 -12.59 17.12 12.94
CA ARG A 145 -11.18 16.69 13.08
C ARG A 145 -10.63 16.12 11.79
N HIS A 146 -11.39 15.26 11.11
CA HIS A 146 -10.98 14.67 9.85
C HIS A 146 -10.80 15.75 8.78
N SER A 147 -11.77 16.65 8.61
CA SER A 147 -11.68 17.75 7.64
C SER A 147 -10.47 18.66 7.89
N SER A 148 -10.17 18.94 9.17
CA SER A 148 -9.01 19.75 9.55
C SER A 148 -7.70 19.02 9.27
N ASN A 149 -7.65 17.71 9.52
CA ASN A 149 -6.47 16.91 9.22
C ASN A 149 -6.23 16.78 7.72
N THR A 150 -7.28 16.54 6.93
CA THR A 150 -7.20 16.51 5.46
C THR A 150 -6.68 17.84 4.91
N LYS A 151 -7.18 18.98 5.40
CA LYS A 151 -6.67 20.30 5.00
C LYS A 151 -5.20 20.49 5.35
N ARG A 152 -4.75 20.03 6.52
CA ARG A 152 -3.33 20.10 6.93
C ARG A 152 -2.43 19.25 6.05
N VAL A 153 -2.84 18.02 5.75
CA VAL A 153 -2.08 17.11 4.89
C VAL A 153 -2.01 17.65 3.46
N ALA A 154 -3.13 18.10 2.90
CA ALA A 154 -3.17 18.74 1.58
C ALA A 154 -2.27 19.99 1.54
N GLY A 155 -2.32 20.84 2.56
CA GLY A 155 -1.45 22.02 2.66
C GLY A 155 0.04 21.67 2.76
N ARG A 156 0.41 20.56 3.40
CA ARG A 156 1.80 20.07 3.41
C ARG A 156 2.22 19.57 2.04
N ALA A 157 1.38 18.80 1.35
CA ALA A 157 1.67 18.31 0.00
C ALA A 157 1.86 19.46 -0.99
N VAL A 158 1.00 20.49 -0.95
CA VAL A 158 1.16 21.68 -1.81
C VAL A 158 2.49 22.39 -1.56
N LYS A 159 2.87 22.59 -0.29
CA LYS A 159 4.16 23.21 0.04
C LYS A 159 5.35 22.38 -0.41
N ASP A 160 5.24 21.05 -0.35
CA ASP A 160 6.27 20.13 -0.82
C ASP A 160 6.40 20.18 -2.34
N PHE A 161 5.29 20.21 -3.08
CA PHE A 161 5.34 20.41 -4.53
C PHE A 161 5.95 21.76 -4.91
N GLN A 162 5.60 22.85 -4.20
CA GLN A 162 6.19 24.17 -4.43
C GLN A 162 7.71 24.19 -4.12
N SER A 163 8.15 23.51 -3.05
CA SER A 163 9.58 23.44 -2.72
C SER A 163 10.35 22.64 -3.77
N GLN A 164 9.78 21.53 -4.26
CA GLN A 164 10.35 20.73 -5.34
C GLN A 164 10.39 21.52 -6.66
N GLU A 165 9.33 22.25 -7.00
CA GLU A 165 9.26 23.08 -8.20
C GLU A 165 10.33 24.18 -8.18
N THR A 166 10.45 24.93 -7.08
CA THR A 166 11.49 25.97 -6.96
C THR A 166 12.92 25.40 -6.97
N ALA A 167 13.12 24.18 -6.47
CA ALA A 167 14.41 23.50 -6.54
C ALA A 167 14.73 23.06 -7.98
N LEU A 168 13.75 22.54 -8.71
CA LEU A 168 13.87 22.20 -10.12
C LEU A 168 14.14 23.42 -10.98
N GLU A 169 13.41 24.52 -10.76
CA GLU A 169 13.59 25.78 -11.46
C GLU A 169 15.02 26.32 -11.27
N ARG A 170 15.53 26.30 -10.03
CA ARG A 170 16.93 26.68 -9.74
C ARG A 170 17.93 25.79 -10.47
N ARG A 171 17.71 24.47 -10.52
CA ARG A 171 18.58 23.52 -11.25
C ARG A 171 18.54 23.78 -12.76
N LEU A 172 17.36 24.03 -13.33
CA LEU A 172 17.18 24.33 -14.75
C LEU A 172 17.81 25.67 -15.12
N ALA A 173 17.60 26.72 -14.32
CA ALA A 173 18.23 28.02 -14.49
C ALA A 173 19.75 27.91 -14.47
N SER A 174 20.31 27.16 -13.50
CA SER A 174 21.76 26.91 -13.41
C SER A 174 22.30 26.18 -14.64
N ARG A 175 21.56 25.17 -15.16
CA ARG A 175 21.94 24.47 -16.40
C ARG A 175 21.90 25.40 -17.62
N LYS A 176 20.87 26.26 -17.72
CA LYS A 176 20.74 27.24 -18.79
C LYS A 176 21.88 28.26 -18.76
N GLN A 177 22.25 28.75 -17.58
CA GLN A 177 23.35 29.68 -17.41
C GLN A 177 24.71 29.04 -17.71
N LYS A 178 24.92 27.78 -17.31
CA LYS A 178 26.12 27.02 -17.71
C LYS A 178 26.23 26.85 -19.22
N LYS A 179 25.12 26.58 -19.92
CA LYS A 179 25.11 26.51 -21.40
C LYS A 179 25.48 27.86 -22.04
N ILE A 180 25.01 28.97 -21.49
CA ILE A 180 25.32 30.32 -21.98
C ILE A 180 26.79 30.67 -21.73
N ASN A 181 27.33 30.37 -20.55
CA ASN A 181 28.74 30.63 -20.25
C ASN A 181 29.68 29.77 -21.12
N ASN A 182 29.32 28.50 -21.37
CA ASN A 182 30.09 27.64 -22.29
C ASN A 182 30.09 28.16 -23.74
N THR A 183 29.02 28.84 -24.18
CA THR A 183 28.98 29.43 -25.52
C THR A 183 29.81 30.71 -25.65
N TYR A 184 30.06 31.43 -24.55
CA TYR A 184 30.95 32.59 -24.55
C TYR A 184 32.44 32.18 -24.47
N ASP A 185 32.78 31.10 -23.76
CA ASP A 185 34.15 30.56 -23.71
C ASP A 185 34.62 29.98 -25.06
N MET A 186 33.69 29.54 -25.92
CA MET A 186 34.06 29.01 -27.25
C MET A 186 34.37 30.11 -28.28
N LEU A 187 33.94 31.35 -28.05
CA LEU A 187 34.16 32.48 -28.97
C LEU A 187 35.39 33.33 -28.60
N SER A 188 36.10 33.00 -27.52
CA SER A 188 37.26 33.76 -27.06
C SER A 188 38.46 32.85 -26.78
N LEU A 189 39.08 32.29 -27.83
CA LEU A 189 40.52 31.96 -27.78
C LEU A 189 41.16 32.02 -29.17
N PRO A 190 42.32 32.70 -29.33
CA PRO A 190 43.23 32.48 -30.43
C PRO A 190 44.01 31.17 -30.20
N ALA A 191 44.35 30.51 -31.31
CA ALA A 191 45.03 29.23 -31.35
C ALA A 191 46.38 29.22 -30.63
N SER A 192 46.60 28.26 -29.72
CA SER A 192 47.92 27.71 -29.37
C SER A 192 47.77 26.38 -28.63
N PRO A 193 48.58 25.34 -28.93
CA PRO A 193 48.54 24.06 -28.23
C PRO A 193 49.76 23.90 -27.31
N LEU A 194 49.57 23.76 -26.01
CA LEU A 194 50.35 22.82 -25.17
C LEU A 194 49.81 22.78 -23.73
N SER A 195 49.83 21.57 -23.16
CA SER A 195 49.82 21.18 -21.75
C SER A 195 49.66 22.26 -20.68
N THR A 196 48.79 22.01 -19.70
CA THR A 196 49.18 21.86 -18.27
C THR A 196 47.97 21.47 -17.42
N SER A 197 48.12 20.35 -16.70
CA SER A 197 47.57 20.05 -15.38
C SER A 197 46.61 21.09 -14.78
N GLY A 198 45.29 20.83 -14.86
CA GLY A 198 44.26 21.60 -14.17
C GLY A 198 43.69 20.83 -12.98
N TYR A 199 44.13 21.24 -11.80
CA TYR A 199 43.63 20.90 -10.47
C TYR A 199 42.09 20.74 -10.40
N PHE A 200 41.63 19.65 -9.79
CA PHE A 200 40.26 19.53 -9.31
C PHE A 200 40.18 20.28 -7.98
N GLU A 201 39.77 21.55 -8.04
CA GLU A 201 39.59 22.39 -6.85
C GLU A 201 38.30 21.97 -6.14
N PHE A 202 38.49 21.11 -5.13
CA PHE A 202 37.50 20.75 -4.12
C PHE A 202 37.41 21.91 -3.13
N ASP A 203 36.46 22.81 -3.35
CA ASP A 203 36.13 23.86 -2.37
C ASP A 203 35.16 23.30 -1.32
N SER A 204 35.75 22.93 -0.20
CA SER A 204 35.10 22.61 1.06
C SER A 204 35.18 23.84 1.96
N PHE A 205 34.03 24.47 2.24
CA PHE A 205 33.88 25.32 3.43
C PHE A 205 32.49 25.17 4.06
N SER A 206 32.51 24.50 5.22
CA SER A 206 31.74 24.65 6.48
C SER A 206 30.71 25.79 6.55
N GLU A 207 29.59 25.76 7.28
CA GLU A 207 29.11 24.94 8.40
C GLU A 207 27.83 25.63 8.93
N VAL A 208 26.72 24.92 9.09
CA VAL A 208 25.77 25.04 10.22
C VAL A 208 25.05 23.68 10.34
N GLY A 209 25.13 23.05 11.52
CA GLY A 209 24.56 21.75 11.90
C GLY A 209 23.01 21.67 11.82
N ASP A 210 22.37 20.52 12.02
CA ASP A 210 22.76 19.28 12.70
C ASP A 210 22.01 18.09 12.06
N ASP A 211 22.58 16.89 12.21
CA ASP A 211 21.98 15.54 12.18
C ASP A 211 21.00 15.15 11.05
N GLU A 212 21.44 14.25 10.14
CA GLU A 212 20.82 12.92 9.89
C GLU A 212 21.49 12.20 8.68
N LEU A 213 22.12 11.06 8.97
CA LEU A 213 22.58 9.95 8.12
C LEU A 213 22.46 10.09 6.58
N SER A 214 23.59 10.45 5.96
CA SER A 214 23.88 10.33 4.53
C SER A 214 24.04 8.86 4.11
N LEU A 215 23.04 8.35 3.38
CA LEU A 215 23.12 7.12 2.61
C LEU A 215 24.06 7.38 1.41
N THR A 216 25.25 6.79 1.42
CA THR A 216 26.12 6.73 0.24
C THR A 216 25.45 5.89 -0.83
N ILE A 217 24.75 6.54 -1.75
CA ILE A 217 24.33 5.93 -3.01
C ILE A 217 25.59 5.80 -3.86
N GLU A 218 26.17 4.60 -3.84
CA GLU A 218 27.10 4.15 -4.86
C GLU A 218 26.37 4.18 -6.21
N SER A 219 26.49 5.32 -6.91
CA SER A 219 26.10 5.41 -8.31
C SER A 219 27.18 4.69 -9.11
N ASP A 220 26.89 3.42 -9.42
CA ASP A 220 27.54 2.59 -10.41
C ASP A 220 27.84 3.40 -11.69
N ARG A 221 29.09 3.86 -11.78
CA ARG A 221 29.71 4.34 -13.02
C ARG A 221 30.31 3.12 -13.71
N SER A 222 29.49 2.37 -14.42
CA SER A 222 29.99 1.47 -15.45
C SER A 222 29.01 1.37 -16.62
N GLY A 223 29.47 1.71 -17.83
CA GLY A 223 28.71 1.50 -19.06
C GLY A 223 29.00 2.53 -20.14
N GLY A 224 29.96 2.22 -21.00
CA GLY A 224 30.35 3.02 -22.16
C GLY A 224 29.25 3.25 -23.22
N PRO A 225 29.62 3.83 -24.38
CA PRO A 225 28.68 4.50 -25.28
C PRO A 225 27.70 3.52 -25.95
N LYS A 226 26.42 3.59 -25.58
CA LYS A 226 25.29 2.93 -26.27
C LYS A 226 24.35 3.97 -26.87
N LEU A 227 24.86 4.80 -27.78
CA LEU A 227 24.07 5.85 -28.45
C LEU A 227 23.03 5.31 -29.47
N SER A 228 23.02 4.02 -29.80
CA SER A 228 22.05 3.45 -30.75
C SER A 228 20.78 2.86 -30.10
N LYS A 229 20.84 2.35 -28.87
CA LYS A 229 19.66 1.75 -28.20
C LYS A 229 18.69 2.80 -27.62
N GLN A 230 19.19 3.98 -27.28
CA GLN A 230 18.39 5.06 -26.69
C GLN A 230 17.26 5.55 -27.61
N GLY A 231 17.45 5.51 -28.94
CA GLY A 231 16.42 5.96 -29.89
C GLY A 231 15.23 5.01 -30.01
N LEU A 232 15.46 3.69 -29.90
CA LEU A 232 14.41 2.68 -29.85
C LEU A 232 13.63 2.76 -28.54
N GLU A 233 14.37 2.85 -27.44
CA GLU A 233 13.82 2.92 -26.09
C GLU A 233 12.96 4.18 -25.95
N HIS A 234 13.45 5.34 -26.42
CA HIS A 234 12.69 6.59 -26.41
C HIS A 234 11.42 6.53 -27.27
N LYS A 235 11.47 5.96 -28.48
CA LYS A 235 10.27 5.85 -29.34
C LYS A 235 9.27 4.84 -28.79
N LEU A 236 9.74 3.77 -28.15
CA LEU A 236 8.88 2.80 -27.48
C LEU A 236 8.18 3.45 -26.27
N GLU A 237 8.93 4.22 -25.48
CA GLU A 237 8.43 4.98 -24.35
C GLU A 237 7.38 6.00 -24.79
N GLU A 238 7.63 6.72 -25.88
CA GLU A 238 6.68 7.67 -26.47
C GLU A 238 5.36 7.00 -26.90
N ILE A 239 5.42 5.80 -27.51
CA ILE A 239 4.22 5.02 -27.86
C ILE A 239 3.47 4.58 -26.60
N MET A 240 4.18 4.13 -25.56
CA MET A 240 3.55 3.72 -24.31
C MET A 240 2.88 4.89 -23.59
N GLU A 241 3.54 6.05 -23.52
CA GLU A 241 3.00 7.25 -22.89
C GLU A 241 1.78 7.78 -23.64
N LYS A 242 1.86 7.90 -24.98
CA LYS A 242 0.72 8.32 -25.81
C LYS A 242 -0.47 7.39 -25.66
N ASN A 243 -0.25 6.07 -25.70
CA ASN A 243 -1.33 5.11 -25.54
C ASN A 243 -1.95 5.16 -24.14
N PHE A 244 -1.13 5.32 -23.11
CA PHE A 244 -1.62 5.46 -21.74
C PHE A 244 -2.43 6.75 -21.56
N ALA A 245 -1.94 7.87 -22.07
CA ALA A 245 -2.62 9.16 -22.01
C ALA A 245 -3.95 9.13 -22.79
N GLU A 246 -3.96 8.58 -24.01
CA GLU A 246 -5.17 8.46 -24.84
C GLU A 246 -6.20 7.53 -24.17
N LYS A 247 -5.75 6.39 -23.61
CA LYS A 247 -6.62 5.46 -22.86
C LYS A 247 -7.22 6.14 -21.64
N ALA A 248 -6.41 6.83 -20.85
CA ALA A 248 -6.88 7.54 -19.66
C ALA A 248 -7.89 8.65 -20.02
N ALA A 249 -7.62 9.43 -21.07
CA ALA A 249 -8.50 10.49 -21.53
C ALA A 249 -9.87 9.96 -21.98
N LYS A 250 -9.89 8.93 -22.84
CA LYS A 250 -11.14 8.35 -23.35
C LYS A 250 -11.97 7.65 -22.27
N ILE A 251 -11.31 6.95 -21.34
CA ILE A 251 -12.01 6.35 -20.19
C ILE A 251 -12.63 7.43 -19.31
N ALA A 252 -11.91 8.52 -19.06
CA ALA A 252 -12.43 9.64 -18.28
C ALA A 252 -13.64 10.30 -18.96
N GLU A 253 -13.59 10.50 -20.29
CA GLU A 253 -14.71 11.05 -21.07
C GLU A 253 -15.97 10.17 -20.99
N ILE A 254 -15.83 8.87 -21.24
CA ILE A 254 -16.94 7.91 -21.11
C ILE A 254 -17.51 7.98 -19.70
N LYS A 255 -16.65 7.89 -18.68
CA LYS A 255 -17.08 7.87 -17.30
C LYS A 255 -17.81 9.16 -16.90
N VAL A 256 -17.32 10.33 -17.30
CA VAL A 256 -17.98 11.62 -17.02
C VAL A 256 -19.34 11.69 -17.69
N ASN A 257 -19.47 11.23 -18.94
CA ASN A 257 -20.75 11.24 -19.67
C ASN A 257 -21.80 10.34 -18.98
N TYR A 258 -21.44 9.09 -18.65
CA TYR A 258 -22.37 8.18 -17.96
C TYR A 258 -22.65 8.63 -16.53
N GLU A 259 -21.66 9.12 -15.78
CA GLU A 259 -21.89 9.63 -14.42
C GLU A 259 -22.78 10.88 -14.41
N SER A 260 -22.67 11.75 -15.42
CA SER A 260 -23.58 12.90 -15.57
C SER A 260 -25.01 12.44 -15.81
N GLN A 261 -25.22 11.51 -16.75
CA GLN A 261 -26.55 10.97 -17.05
C GLN A 261 -27.12 10.20 -15.85
N ILE A 262 -26.31 9.40 -15.15
CA ILE A 262 -26.73 8.68 -13.93
C ILE A 262 -27.13 9.67 -12.84
N ARG A 263 -26.36 10.74 -12.63
CA ARG A 263 -26.66 11.75 -11.59
C ARG A 263 -27.98 12.47 -11.84
N GLU A 264 -28.34 12.72 -13.09
CA GLU A 264 -29.62 13.34 -13.45
C GLU A 264 -30.82 12.42 -13.15
N MET A 265 -30.59 11.11 -13.17
CA MET A 265 -31.60 10.08 -12.97
C MET A 265 -31.62 9.52 -11.53
N GLU A 266 -30.55 9.73 -10.77
CA GLU A 266 -30.43 9.32 -9.37
C GLU A 266 -31.41 10.09 -8.48
N GLY A 267 -32.29 9.37 -7.80
CA GLY A 267 -33.25 9.94 -6.84
C GLY A 267 -34.72 9.82 -7.25
N GLN A 268 -35.02 9.40 -8.47
CA GLN A 268 -36.41 9.20 -8.93
C GLN A 268 -37.02 7.86 -8.48
N GLY A 269 -36.20 6.90 -8.03
CA GLY A 269 -36.64 5.62 -7.47
C GLY A 269 -37.36 4.68 -8.47
N GLY A 270 -37.53 3.42 -8.10
CA GLY A 270 -38.25 2.44 -8.92
C GLY A 270 -37.51 2.04 -10.21
N ILE A 271 -38.20 2.14 -11.36
CA ILE A 271 -37.70 1.76 -12.70
C ILE A 271 -36.39 2.47 -13.05
N MET A 272 -36.19 3.69 -12.53
CA MET A 272 -34.99 4.48 -12.79
C MET A 272 -33.71 3.84 -12.25
N ASN A 273 -33.79 3.10 -11.12
CA ASN A 273 -32.63 2.39 -10.58
C ASN A 273 -32.17 1.26 -11.51
N MET A 274 -33.11 0.57 -12.16
CA MET A 274 -32.79 -0.49 -13.11
C MET A 274 -32.12 0.07 -14.38
N ILE A 275 -32.55 1.26 -14.83
CA ILE A 275 -31.90 1.98 -15.93
C ILE A 275 -30.49 2.43 -15.52
N VAL A 276 -30.31 2.95 -14.30
CA VAL A 276 -28.98 3.31 -13.77
C VAL A 276 -28.05 2.10 -13.74
N ASP A 277 -28.53 0.93 -13.30
CA ASP A 277 -27.73 -0.30 -13.27
C ASP A 277 -27.38 -0.80 -14.68
N GLN A 278 -28.32 -0.70 -15.62
CA GLN A 278 -28.06 -1.00 -17.03
C GLN A 278 -27.03 -0.04 -17.64
N MET A 279 -27.10 1.26 -17.32
CA MET A 279 -26.14 2.26 -17.78
C MET A 279 -24.74 2.04 -17.19
N LYS A 280 -24.64 1.64 -15.93
CA LYS A 280 -23.35 1.23 -15.33
C LYS A 280 -22.76 0.02 -16.05
N THR A 281 -23.61 -0.92 -16.45
CA THR A 281 -23.18 -2.11 -17.20
C THR A 281 -22.67 -1.71 -18.59
N GLN A 282 -23.43 -0.88 -19.32
CA GLN A 282 -23.03 -0.36 -20.62
C GLN A 282 -21.74 0.46 -20.57
N MET A 283 -21.58 1.32 -19.55
CA MET A 283 -20.35 2.08 -19.32
C MET A 283 -19.14 1.15 -19.19
N ASN A 284 -19.26 0.08 -18.40
CA ASN A 284 -18.18 -0.89 -18.20
C ASN A 284 -17.86 -1.68 -19.48
N GLU A 285 -18.88 -2.08 -20.24
CA GLU A 285 -18.72 -2.75 -21.54
C GLU A 285 -18.01 -1.86 -22.55
N GLU A 286 -18.39 -0.59 -22.63
CA GLU A 286 -17.78 0.39 -23.52
C GLU A 286 -16.32 0.67 -23.15
N ILE A 287 -16.01 0.85 -21.86
CA ILE A 287 -14.64 0.97 -21.35
C ILE A 287 -13.80 -0.26 -21.69
N SER A 288 -14.39 -1.46 -21.55
CA SER A 288 -13.71 -2.73 -21.85
C SER A 288 -13.37 -2.84 -23.35
N LYS A 289 -14.34 -2.56 -24.22
CA LYS A 289 -14.16 -2.58 -25.68
C LYS A 289 -13.11 -1.55 -26.13
N LEU A 290 -13.19 -0.33 -25.60
CA LEU A 290 -12.23 0.72 -25.91
C LEU A 290 -10.81 0.38 -25.43
N THR A 291 -10.71 -0.23 -24.25
CA THR A 291 -9.44 -0.73 -23.70
C THR A 291 -8.81 -1.77 -24.63
N GLN A 292 -9.60 -2.75 -25.09
CA GLN A 292 -9.12 -3.77 -26.03
C GLN A 292 -8.66 -3.17 -27.36
N GLU A 293 -9.41 -2.21 -27.90
CA GLU A 293 -9.06 -1.55 -29.16
C GLU A 293 -7.75 -0.76 -29.06
N LEU A 294 -7.55 0.01 -27.97
CA LEU A 294 -6.32 0.77 -27.75
C LEU A 294 -5.12 -0.12 -27.44
N ASP A 295 -5.32 -1.22 -26.71
CA ASP A 295 -4.25 -2.19 -26.45
C ASP A 295 -3.85 -2.94 -27.74
N ALA A 296 -4.81 -3.23 -28.63
CA ALA A 296 -4.55 -3.79 -29.95
C ALA A 296 -3.79 -2.82 -30.86
N LYS A 297 -4.22 -1.54 -30.91
CA LYS A 297 -3.52 -0.47 -31.64
C LYS A 297 -2.07 -0.31 -31.15
N ARG A 298 -1.85 -0.27 -29.84
CA ARG A 298 -0.51 -0.25 -29.23
C ARG A 298 0.35 -1.42 -29.71
N LYS A 299 -0.21 -2.63 -29.70
CA LYS A 299 0.52 -3.84 -30.09
C LYS A 299 0.98 -3.77 -31.56
N VAL A 300 0.11 -3.30 -32.45
CA VAL A 300 0.44 -3.10 -33.87
C VAL A 300 1.53 -2.04 -34.04
N GLU A 301 1.46 -0.94 -33.29
CA GLU A 301 2.45 0.14 -33.36
C GLU A 301 3.83 -0.30 -32.87
N ILE A 302 3.88 -1.08 -31.79
CA ILE A 302 5.12 -1.71 -31.30
C ILE A 302 5.69 -2.69 -32.32
N GLU A 303 4.85 -3.52 -32.97
CA GLU A 303 5.31 -4.44 -34.01
C GLU A 303 5.85 -3.70 -35.24
N ASN A 304 5.22 -2.61 -35.66
CA ASN A 304 5.70 -1.79 -36.77
C ASN A 304 7.04 -1.12 -36.43
N LEU A 305 7.18 -0.62 -35.21
CA LEU A 305 8.44 -0.05 -34.74
C LEU A 305 9.56 -1.10 -34.73
N LYS A 306 9.28 -2.32 -34.24
CA LYS A 306 10.23 -3.44 -34.29
C LYS A 306 10.63 -3.81 -35.73
N LYS A 307 9.66 -3.88 -36.66
CA LYS A 307 9.93 -4.17 -38.08
C LYS A 307 10.77 -3.08 -38.75
N SER A 308 10.48 -1.81 -38.47
CA SER A 308 11.22 -0.66 -39.02
C SER A 308 12.68 -0.57 -38.57
N TRP A 309 13.03 -1.30 -37.51
CA TRP A 309 14.38 -1.32 -36.93
C TRP A 309 15.16 -2.60 -37.20
N ASN A 310 14.47 -3.67 -37.62
CA ASN A 310 15.09 -4.93 -38.04
C ASN A 310 15.42 -4.95 -39.54
N ASN A 311 14.89 -3.99 -40.32
CA ASN A 311 15.26 -3.71 -41.71
C ASN A 311 16.30 -2.60 -41.75
#